data_AF-A0A8B8V0J9-F1
#
_entry.id   AF-A0A8B8V0J9-F1
#
_cell.length_a   1.000
_cell.length_b   1.000
_cell.length_c   1.000
_cell.angle_alpha   90.00
_cell.angle_beta   90.00
_cell.angle_gamma   90.00
#
_symmetry.space_group_name_H-M   'P 1'
#
loop_
_entity.id
_entity.type
_entity.pdbx_description
1 polymer ?
#
loop_
_entity_poly.entity_id
_entity_poly.type
_entity_poly.pdbx_seq_one_letter_code
_entity_poly.pdbx_strand_id
1 'polypeptide(L)'
;MKNNEIEDEKSVALSSFGHLESQKIVLPQNVFRSQFTWMCYQIYKSLAFRIWLLLWLPLSVWWKMTTNWIYPFIVSLLVLFLGPIFLPVIHVLSRKRSLSKQLTQFSKEIAKNTPGTHTHDWEVIAINLNSYFYEIKAWNTKYFFFNAADCQEAFRRTLLEPFSLKKDEAAKVKSFKDSVPYIEEALQVYFTEVEKQWKLFNTEKARSPVDLEDVQLPKEVHRFKLTWVLKRLFDPRFLPLFFFYFYDVCTSRHYDLISRFLSPVVWSLILVWLFRNMRNYFLSMKIEHKMQFLSTIINEQEGGANGWNEIAKKMNRYLFEKKVWTNEEFFFDGIDCEWFFSHFFYRLLSSKKPMRFASLNIELWPYIKEAQLSRSEEPLV
;
A
#
# COMPACT_ATOMS: atom_id res chain seq x y z
N MET A 1 -36.18 -51.93 -0.16
CA MET A 1 -36.01 -50.87 0.85
C MET A 1 -34.58 -50.31 0.96
N LYS A 2 -33.60 -50.77 0.17
CA LYS A 2 -32.18 -50.36 0.27
C LYS A 2 -31.69 -49.40 -0.83
N ASN A 3 -32.48 -49.20 -1.90
CA ASN A 3 -32.10 -48.36 -3.04
C ASN A 3 -32.53 -46.89 -2.88
N ASN A 4 -33.61 -46.62 -2.14
CA ASN A 4 -34.09 -45.25 -1.94
C ASN A 4 -33.20 -44.44 -0.96
N GLU A 5 -32.54 -45.12 0.00
CA GLU A 5 -31.59 -44.49 0.92
C GLU A 5 -30.31 -43.99 0.22
N ILE A 6 -29.85 -44.72 -0.81
CA ILE A 6 -28.63 -44.39 -1.56
C ILE A 6 -28.87 -43.22 -2.54
N GLU A 7 -30.08 -43.12 -3.11
CA GLU A 7 -30.47 -41.98 -3.94
C GLU A 7 -30.70 -40.71 -3.11
N ASP A 8 -31.24 -40.83 -1.89
CA ASP A 8 -31.38 -39.70 -0.98
C ASP A 8 -30.02 -39.24 -0.42
N GLU A 9 -29.08 -40.13 -0.10
CA GLU A 9 -27.72 -39.73 0.30
C GLU A 9 -26.97 -39.03 -0.85
N LYS A 10 -27.12 -39.53 -2.09
CA LYS A 10 -26.53 -38.87 -3.27
C LYS A 10 -27.22 -37.56 -3.61
N SER A 11 -28.53 -37.42 -3.45
CA SER A 11 -29.26 -36.18 -3.72
C SER A 11 -28.98 -35.12 -2.66
N VAL A 12 -28.83 -35.51 -1.39
CA VAL A 12 -28.41 -34.64 -0.29
C VAL A 12 -26.95 -34.23 -0.46
N ALA A 13 -26.06 -35.15 -0.87
CA ALA A 13 -24.67 -34.83 -1.20
C ALA A 13 -24.56 -33.89 -2.43
N LEU A 14 -25.36 -34.10 -3.47
CA LEU A 14 -25.39 -33.25 -4.67
C LEU A 14 -26.01 -31.87 -4.37
N SER A 15 -27.03 -31.81 -3.50
CA SER A 15 -27.63 -30.56 -3.03
C SER A 15 -26.70 -29.77 -2.11
N SER A 16 -25.89 -30.44 -1.29
CA SER A 16 -24.91 -29.79 -0.41
C SER A 16 -23.71 -29.28 -1.21
N PHE A 17 -23.29 -30.01 -2.26
CA PHE A 17 -22.28 -29.53 -3.22
C PHE A 17 -22.80 -28.32 -4.03
N GLY A 18 -24.03 -28.38 -4.53
CA GLY A 18 -24.67 -27.26 -5.23
C GLY A 18 -24.96 -26.05 -4.32
N HIS A 19 -25.18 -26.26 -3.02
CA HIS A 19 -25.33 -25.17 -2.05
C HIS A 19 -23.98 -24.55 -1.65
N LEU A 20 -22.90 -25.33 -1.68
CA LEU A 20 -21.51 -24.84 -1.55
C LEU A 20 -21.08 -24.02 -2.77
N GLU A 21 -21.49 -24.41 -3.98
CA GLU A 21 -21.23 -23.68 -5.23
C GLU A 21 -22.10 -22.42 -5.39
N SER A 22 -23.27 -22.37 -4.72
CA SER A 22 -24.22 -21.24 -4.79
C SER A 22 -23.98 -20.13 -3.76
N GLN A 23 -23.12 -20.30 -2.75
CA GLN A 23 -22.59 -19.18 -1.97
C GLN A 23 -21.27 -18.74 -2.57
N LYS A 24 -21.32 -18.13 -3.77
CA LYS A 24 -20.20 -17.37 -4.30
C LYS A 24 -19.86 -16.30 -3.26
N ILE A 25 -18.81 -16.50 -2.46
CA ILE A 25 -18.41 -15.55 -1.42
C ILE A 25 -17.87 -14.33 -2.16
N VAL A 26 -18.77 -13.37 -2.34
CA VAL A 26 -18.49 -12.10 -2.98
C VAL A 26 -17.59 -11.29 -2.04
N LEU A 27 -16.48 -10.77 -2.56
CA LEU A 27 -15.59 -9.90 -1.80
C LEU A 27 -16.35 -8.71 -1.20
N PRO A 28 -15.99 -8.26 0.02
CA PRO A 28 -16.67 -7.14 0.68
C PRO A 28 -16.77 -5.87 -0.16
N GLN A 29 -15.80 -5.61 -1.04
CA GLN A 29 -15.84 -4.48 -1.98
C GLN A 29 -17.11 -4.41 -2.85
N ASN A 30 -17.73 -5.56 -3.13
CA ASN A 30 -18.93 -5.67 -3.96
C ASN A 30 -20.22 -5.66 -3.11
N VAL A 31 -20.09 -5.70 -1.77
CA VAL A 31 -21.22 -5.73 -0.82
C VAL A 31 -21.35 -4.39 -0.09
N PHE A 32 -20.22 -3.76 0.25
CA PHE A 32 -20.17 -2.53 1.02
C PHE A 32 -19.92 -1.33 0.11
N ARG A 33 -20.59 -0.21 0.41
CA ARG A 33 -20.43 1.05 -0.33
C ARG A 33 -19.00 1.59 -0.29
N SER A 34 -18.29 1.35 0.82
CA SER A 34 -16.89 1.77 0.99
C SER A 34 -16.15 0.93 2.02
N GLN A 35 -14.82 0.99 1.99
CA GLN A 35 -13.96 0.37 3.00
C GLN A 35 -14.28 0.88 4.42
N PHE A 36 -14.69 2.14 4.57
CA PHE A 36 -15.12 2.69 5.85
C PHE A 36 -16.38 2.00 6.38
N THR A 37 -17.40 1.84 5.54
CA THR A 37 -18.65 1.15 5.95
C THR A 37 -18.40 -0.31 6.34
N TRP A 38 -17.51 -1.00 5.61
CA TRP A 38 -17.06 -2.34 5.97
C TRP A 38 -16.33 -2.35 7.32
N MET A 39 -15.40 -1.42 7.56
CA MET A 39 -14.69 -1.34 8.84
C MET A 39 -15.65 -1.09 10.01
N CYS A 40 -16.62 -0.17 9.85
CA CYS A 40 -17.65 0.06 10.86
C CYS A 40 -18.46 -1.21 11.16
N TYR A 41 -18.85 -1.95 10.12
CA TYR A 41 -19.55 -3.23 10.27
C TYR A 41 -18.72 -4.25 11.06
N GLN A 42 -17.43 -4.35 10.77
CA GLN A 42 -16.52 -5.25 11.50
C GLN A 42 -16.37 -4.86 12.96
N ILE A 43 -16.19 -3.57 13.24
CA ILE A 43 -16.08 -3.05 14.61
C ILE A 43 -17.38 -3.36 15.36
N TYR A 44 -18.54 -3.08 14.77
CA TYR A 44 -19.84 -3.37 15.36
C TYR A 44 -20.01 -4.86 15.73
N LYS A 45 -19.54 -5.77 14.87
CA LYS A 45 -19.58 -7.23 15.14
C LYS A 45 -18.46 -7.73 16.06
N SER A 46 -17.54 -6.87 16.47
CA SER A 46 -16.44 -7.24 17.36
C SER A 46 -16.87 -7.36 18.82
N LEU A 47 -16.18 -8.21 19.57
CA LEU A 47 -16.36 -8.32 21.02
C LEU A 47 -15.96 -7.03 21.75
N ALA A 48 -14.94 -6.31 21.25
CA ALA A 48 -14.49 -5.04 21.81
C ALA A 48 -15.60 -3.97 21.80
N PHE A 49 -16.38 -3.88 20.71
CA PHE A 49 -17.52 -2.98 20.63
C PHE A 49 -18.63 -3.37 21.62
N ARG A 50 -18.91 -4.66 21.79
CA ARG A 50 -19.89 -5.13 22.79
C ARG A 50 -19.46 -4.78 24.21
N ILE A 51 -18.18 -4.96 24.54
CA ILE A 51 -17.63 -4.54 25.85
C ILE A 51 -17.78 -3.04 26.01
N TRP A 52 -17.38 -2.24 25.01
CA TRP A 52 -17.52 -0.79 25.06
C TRP A 52 -18.99 -0.36 25.26
N LEU A 53 -19.94 -1.03 24.60
CA LEU A 53 -21.37 -0.79 24.80
C LEU A 53 -21.82 -1.15 26.24
N LEU A 54 -21.34 -2.26 26.79
CA LEU A 54 -21.67 -2.69 28.16
C LEU A 54 -21.09 -1.76 29.23
N LEU A 55 -19.98 -1.06 28.97
CA LEU A 55 -19.43 -0.07 29.89
C LEU A 55 -20.37 1.12 30.16
N TRP A 56 -21.35 1.36 29.28
CA TRP A 56 -22.37 2.40 29.50
C TRP A 56 -23.38 2.03 30.60
N LEU A 57 -23.58 0.74 30.88
CA LEU A 57 -24.50 0.30 31.93
C LEU A 57 -24.08 0.76 33.34
N PRO A 58 -22.86 0.49 33.84
CA PRO A 58 -22.44 0.99 35.15
C PRO A 58 -22.37 2.53 35.20
N LEU A 59 -22.02 3.18 34.08
CA LEU A 59 -22.06 4.65 33.98
C LEU A 59 -23.47 5.18 34.21
N SER A 60 -24.48 4.57 33.59
CA SER A 60 -25.88 4.97 33.76
C SER A 60 -26.38 4.82 35.21
N VAL A 61 -25.91 3.80 35.93
CA VAL A 61 -26.22 3.60 37.36
C VAL A 61 -25.50 4.65 38.20
N TRP A 62 -24.23 4.96 37.91
CA TRP A 62 -23.48 6.02 38.59
C TRP A 62 -24.18 7.37 38.44
N TRP A 63 -24.58 7.74 37.22
CA TRP A 63 -25.35 8.97 36.96
C TRP A 63 -26.59 9.11 37.85
N LYS A 64 -27.25 8.01 38.21
CA LYS A 64 -28.41 8.02 39.12
C LYS A 64 -28.06 8.10 40.61
N MET A 65 -26.90 7.55 40.99
CA MET A 65 -26.50 7.41 42.41
C MET A 65 -25.72 8.61 42.94
N THR A 66 -25.15 9.46 42.07
CA THR A 66 -24.28 10.55 42.51
C THR A 66 -25.00 11.88 42.62
N THR A 67 -24.76 12.58 43.72
CA THR A 67 -25.21 13.98 43.91
C THR A 67 -24.39 14.97 43.09
N ASN A 68 -23.14 14.62 42.73
CA ASN A 68 -22.25 15.51 41.97
C ASN A 68 -22.12 15.05 40.52
N TRP A 69 -22.84 15.73 39.63
CA TRP A 69 -22.90 15.45 38.19
C TRP A 69 -21.58 15.65 37.42
N ILE A 70 -20.59 16.37 37.98
CA ILE A 70 -19.35 16.71 37.26
C ILE A 70 -18.51 15.47 36.96
N TYR A 71 -18.37 14.55 37.93
CA TYR A 71 -17.56 13.35 37.78
C TYR A 71 -18.11 12.34 36.74
N PRO A 72 -19.39 11.90 36.79
CA PRO A 72 -19.92 11.00 35.78
C PRO A 72 -19.94 11.65 34.39
N PHE A 73 -20.08 12.98 34.31
CA PHE A 73 -19.98 13.73 33.06
C PHE A 73 -18.59 13.64 32.43
N ILE A 74 -17.53 13.92 33.20
CA ILE A 74 -16.14 13.80 32.73
C ILE A 74 -15.83 12.38 32.26
N VAL A 75 -16.21 11.35 33.04
CA VAL A 75 -15.94 9.95 32.67
C VAL A 75 -16.74 9.54 31.43
N SER A 76 -17.98 10.02 31.28
CA SER A 76 -18.81 9.76 30.09
C SER A 76 -18.19 10.36 28.82
N LEU A 77 -17.67 11.58 28.91
CA LEU A 77 -16.94 12.21 27.80
C LEU A 77 -15.69 11.39 27.43
N LEU A 78 -14.91 10.95 28.43
CA LEU A 78 -13.74 10.10 28.17
C LEU A 78 -14.13 8.79 27.47
N VAL A 79 -15.16 8.08 27.93
CA VAL A 79 -15.62 6.82 27.32
C VAL A 79 -16.16 7.06 25.90
N LEU A 80 -16.85 8.18 25.68
CA LEU A 80 -17.38 8.59 24.38
C LEU A 80 -16.27 8.90 23.36
N PHE A 81 -15.22 9.61 23.76
CA PHE A 81 -14.14 10.00 22.86
C PHE A 81 -13.09 8.89 22.67
N LEU A 82 -12.76 8.15 23.73
CA LEU A 82 -11.74 7.11 23.67
C LEU A 82 -12.23 5.87 22.91
N GLY A 83 -13.52 5.53 23.00
CA GLY A 83 -14.10 4.38 22.29
C GLY A 83 -13.85 4.40 20.78
N PRO A 84 -14.31 5.44 20.05
CA PRO A 84 -14.11 5.58 18.61
C PRO A 84 -12.63 5.62 18.19
N ILE A 85 -11.73 6.05 19.06
CA ILE A 85 -10.27 6.07 18.79
C ILE A 85 -9.67 4.67 18.97
N PHE A 86 -9.98 3.99 20.08
CA PHE A 86 -9.36 2.69 20.39
C PHE A 86 -9.98 1.52 19.63
N LEU A 87 -11.27 1.55 19.31
CA LEU A 87 -11.95 0.46 18.62
C LEU A 87 -11.32 0.12 17.25
N PRO A 88 -11.00 1.08 16.37
CA PRO A 88 -10.24 0.82 15.14
C PRO A 88 -8.85 0.23 15.41
N VAL A 89 -8.15 0.72 16.43
CA VAL A 89 -6.80 0.22 16.79
C VAL A 89 -6.89 -1.24 17.24
N ILE A 90 -7.84 -1.58 18.12
CA ILE A 90 -8.09 -2.94 18.58
C ILE A 90 -8.47 -3.84 17.39
N HIS A 91 -9.31 -3.35 16.48
CA HIS A 91 -9.66 -4.07 15.25
C HIS A 91 -8.42 -4.38 14.40
N VAL A 92 -7.55 -3.41 14.12
CA VAL A 92 -6.31 -3.62 13.37
C VAL A 92 -5.37 -4.62 14.06
N LEU A 93 -5.19 -4.49 15.38
CA LEU A 93 -4.35 -5.39 16.17
C LEU A 93 -4.91 -6.83 16.19
N SER A 94 -6.22 -6.98 16.35
CA SER A 94 -6.88 -8.29 16.34
C SER A 94 -6.79 -8.95 14.97
N ARG A 95 -6.95 -8.19 13.88
CA ARG A 95 -6.77 -8.67 12.50
C ARG A 95 -5.35 -9.17 12.29
N LYS A 96 -4.34 -8.37 12.68
CA LYS A 96 -2.92 -8.77 12.61
C LYS A 96 -2.64 -10.04 13.40
N ARG A 97 -3.19 -10.15 14.61
CA ARG A 97 -3.03 -11.34 15.47
C ARG A 97 -3.69 -12.58 14.87
N SER A 98 -4.90 -12.45 14.32
CA SER A 98 -5.62 -13.56 13.69
C SER A 98 -4.87 -14.09 12.47
N LEU A 99 -4.42 -13.19 11.58
CA LEU A 99 -3.59 -13.56 10.42
C LEU A 99 -2.30 -14.26 10.83
N SER A 100 -1.61 -13.75 11.86
CA SER A 100 -0.37 -14.35 12.37
C SER A 100 -0.56 -15.77 12.90
N LYS A 101 -1.75 -16.11 13.43
CA LYS A 101 -2.05 -17.47 13.90
C LYS A 101 -2.33 -18.43 12.74
N GLN A 102 -2.82 -17.91 11.62
CA GLN A 102 -3.20 -18.69 10.44
C GLN A 102 -2.18 -18.58 9.31
N LEU A 103 -0.93 -18.29 9.65
CA LEU A 103 0.12 -18.02 8.67
C LEU A 103 0.41 -19.22 7.78
N THR A 104 0.36 -20.43 8.35
CA THR A 104 0.52 -21.68 7.60
C THR A 104 -0.51 -21.80 6.47
N GLN A 105 -1.80 -21.59 6.77
CA GLN A 105 -2.84 -21.68 5.76
C GLN A 105 -2.73 -20.53 4.75
N PHE A 106 -2.38 -19.34 5.23
CA PHE A 106 -2.16 -18.20 4.34
C PHE A 106 -1.07 -18.51 3.30
N SER A 107 0.05 -19.07 3.73
CA SER A 107 1.14 -19.48 2.85
C SER A 107 0.74 -20.62 1.90
N LYS A 108 -0.01 -21.61 2.36
CA LYS A 108 -0.50 -22.71 1.51
C LYS A 108 -1.39 -22.22 0.36
N GLU A 109 -2.31 -21.30 0.64
CA GLU A 109 -3.17 -20.72 -0.41
C GLU A 109 -2.37 -19.91 -1.43
N ILE A 110 -1.30 -19.23 -1.00
CA ILE A 110 -0.41 -18.50 -1.90
C ILE A 110 0.40 -19.47 -2.78
N ALA A 111 1.01 -20.50 -2.19
CA ALA A 111 1.76 -21.51 -2.93
C ALA A 111 0.87 -22.22 -3.96
N LYS A 112 -0.39 -22.51 -3.61
CA LYS A 112 -1.36 -23.19 -4.48
C LYS A 112 -1.82 -22.34 -5.67
N ASN A 113 -2.13 -21.06 -5.45
CA ASN A 113 -2.72 -20.20 -6.48
C ASN A 113 -1.69 -19.34 -7.23
N THR A 114 -0.43 -19.41 -6.83
CA THR A 114 0.73 -18.78 -7.51
C THR A 114 0.47 -17.32 -7.94
N PRO A 115 0.13 -16.40 -7.00
CA PRO A 115 -0.28 -15.05 -7.38
C PRO A 115 0.89 -14.22 -7.91
N GLY A 116 0.63 -13.40 -8.93
CA GLY A 116 1.58 -12.42 -9.44
C GLY A 116 1.51 -11.07 -8.73
N THR A 117 2.08 -10.04 -9.38
CA THR A 117 2.03 -8.66 -8.86
C THR A 117 0.68 -7.96 -9.10
N HIS A 118 -0.16 -8.50 -9.99
CA HIS A 118 -1.44 -7.90 -10.33
C HIS A 118 -2.48 -8.18 -9.26
N THR A 119 -3.32 -7.18 -8.97
CA THR A 119 -4.30 -7.25 -7.90
C THR A 119 -5.36 -8.34 -8.12
N HIS A 120 -5.67 -8.70 -9.37
CA HIS A 120 -6.70 -9.70 -9.68
C HIS A 120 -6.29 -11.11 -9.25
N ASP A 121 -5.00 -11.46 -9.33
CA ASP A 121 -4.47 -12.76 -8.92
C ASP A 121 -4.70 -13.06 -7.43
N TRP A 122 -4.91 -12.00 -6.63
CA TRP A 122 -5.15 -12.07 -5.19
C TRP A 122 -6.63 -12.23 -4.82
N GLU A 123 -7.55 -12.11 -5.77
CA GLU A 123 -9.00 -12.17 -5.52
C GLU A 123 -9.44 -13.56 -5.03
N VAL A 124 -8.99 -14.61 -5.72
CA VAL A 124 -9.29 -16.00 -5.35
C VAL A 124 -8.74 -16.33 -3.96
N ILE A 125 -7.50 -15.91 -3.68
CA ILE A 125 -6.84 -16.11 -2.39
C ILE A 125 -7.63 -15.41 -1.27
N ALA A 126 -8.03 -14.16 -1.49
CA ALA A 126 -8.80 -13.40 -0.52
C ALA A 126 -10.17 -14.04 -0.23
N ILE A 127 -10.85 -14.56 -1.26
CA ILE A 127 -12.14 -15.26 -1.12
C ILE A 127 -11.95 -16.56 -0.31
N ASN A 128 -10.97 -17.39 -0.67
CA ASN A 128 -10.72 -18.66 0.02
C ASN A 128 -10.39 -18.44 1.50
N LEU A 129 -9.54 -17.46 1.81
CA LEU A 129 -9.14 -17.17 3.19
C LEU A 129 -10.27 -16.55 4.01
N ASN A 130 -11.09 -15.68 3.42
CA ASN A 130 -12.27 -15.13 4.08
C ASN A 130 -13.24 -16.23 4.51
N SER A 131 -13.44 -17.22 3.63
CA SER A 131 -14.29 -18.39 3.87
C SER A 131 -13.71 -19.25 4.99
N TYR A 132 -12.44 -19.63 4.86
CA TYR A 132 -11.73 -20.45 5.82
C TYR A 132 -11.71 -19.81 7.22
N PHE A 133 -11.38 -18.52 7.36
CA PHE A 133 -11.34 -17.84 8.66
C PHE A 133 -12.70 -17.78 9.36
N TYR A 134 -13.77 -17.72 8.58
CA TYR A 134 -15.13 -17.75 9.13
C TYR A 134 -15.51 -19.15 9.61
N GLU A 135 -15.22 -20.19 8.81
CA GLU A 135 -15.52 -21.59 9.13
C GLU A 135 -14.83 -22.06 10.41
N ILE A 136 -13.53 -21.77 10.56
CA ILE A 136 -12.78 -22.13 11.77
C ILE A 136 -13.05 -21.18 12.95
N LYS A 137 -13.93 -20.19 12.78
CA LYS A 137 -14.25 -19.13 13.77
C LYS A 137 -13.02 -18.33 14.23
N ALA A 138 -11.99 -18.23 13.38
CA ALA A 138 -10.83 -17.36 13.62
C ALA A 138 -11.17 -15.88 13.39
N TRP A 139 -12.27 -15.60 12.68
CA TRP A 139 -12.86 -14.29 12.54
C TRP A 139 -14.38 -14.33 12.66
N ASN A 140 -14.98 -13.28 13.22
CA ASN A 140 -16.41 -13.25 13.53
C ASN A 140 -17.30 -13.08 12.29
N THR A 141 -16.75 -12.73 11.15
CA THR A 141 -17.50 -12.41 9.92
C THR A 141 -16.86 -13.08 8.70
N LYS A 142 -17.64 -13.21 7.61
CA LYS A 142 -17.18 -13.74 6.31
C LYS A 142 -16.27 -12.78 5.52
N TYR A 143 -15.83 -11.67 6.13
CA TYR A 143 -15.31 -10.51 5.40
C TYR A 143 -13.96 -10.03 5.96
N PHE A 144 -13.01 -10.95 6.17
CA PHE A 144 -11.73 -10.61 6.81
C PHE A 144 -10.87 -9.64 5.99
N PHE A 145 -10.68 -9.92 4.71
CA PHE A 145 -10.08 -9.03 3.71
C PHE A 145 -11.16 -8.28 2.97
N PHE A 146 -10.99 -6.96 2.83
CA PHE A 146 -11.96 -6.13 2.12
C PHE A 146 -11.93 -6.36 0.60
N ASN A 147 -10.72 -6.49 0.04
CA ASN A 147 -10.49 -6.74 -1.37
C ASN A 147 -9.14 -7.46 -1.60
N ALA A 148 -8.86 -7.75 -2.86
CA ALA A 148 -7.63 -8.42 -3.27
C ALA A 148 -6.35 -7.59 -2.97
N ALA A 149 -6.43 -6.26 -3.06
CA ALA A 149 -5.32 -5.37 -2.69
C ALA A 149 -4.99 -5.43 -1.19
N ASP A 150 -6.00 -5.51 -0.33
CA ASP A 150 -5.85 -5.67 1.12
C ASP A 150 -5.21 -7.03 1.48
N CYS A 151 -5.48 -8.07 0.70
CA CYS A 151 -4.83 -9.37 0.81
C CYS A 151 -3.35 -9.31 0.37
N GLN A 152 -3.07 -8.70 -0.77
CA GLN A 152 -1.70 -8.49 -1.27
C GLN A 152 -0.86 -7.68 -0.29
N GLU A 153 -1.40 -6.60 0.26
CA GLU A 153 -0.70 -5.77 1.24
C GLU A 153 -0.44 -6.53 2.56
N ALA A 154 -1.40 -7.38 2.97
CA ALA A 154 -1.21 -8.24 4.12
C ALA A 154 -0.09 -9.27 3.91
N PHE A 155 0.01 -9.85 2.71
CA PHE A 155 1.15 -10.69 2.33
C PHE A 155 2.46 -9.91 2.43
N ARG A 156 2.53 -8.72 1.82
CA ARG A 156 3.76 -7.90 1.83
C ARG A 156 4.23 -7.61 3.26
N ARG A 157 3.35 -7.13 4.13
CA ARG A 157 3.71 -6.72 5.50
C ARG A 157 3.96 -7.88 6.46
N THR A 158 3.31 -9.02 6.25
CA THR A 158 3.32 -10.13 7.21
C THR A 158 4.35 -11.19 6.83
N LEU A 159 4.54 -11.42 5.53
CA LEU A 159 5.41 -12.46 4.99
C LEU A 159 6.62 -11.86 4.28
N LEU A 160 6.41 -11.13 3.19
CA LEU A 160 7.51 -10.67 2.33
C LEU A 160 8.53 -9.79 3.07
N GLU A 161 8.10 -8.70 3.71
CA GLU A 161 9.00 -7.77 4.39
C GLU A 161 9.75 -8.40 5.57
N PRO A 162 9.09 -9.06 6.53
CA PRO A 162 9.79 -9.65 7.66
C PRO A 162 10.79 -10.74 7.26
N PHE A 163 10.47 -11.58 6.27
CA PHE A 163 11.34 -12.69 5.85
C PHE A 163 12.54 -12.25 5.03
N SER A 164 12.39 -11.21 4.21
CA SER A 164 13.50 -10.67 3.41
C SER A 164 14.39 -9.70 4.18
N LEU A 165 13.88 -9.04 5.23
CA LEU A 165 14.66 -8.11 6.06
C LEU A 165 15.44 -8.77 7.19
N LYS A 166 14.87 -9.81 7.83
CA LYS A 166 15.54 -10.49 8.95
C LYS A 166 16.71 -11.31 8.39
N LYS A 167 17.94 -10.80 8.58
CA LYS A 167 19.19 -11.52 8.28
C LYS A 167 19.45 -12.69 9.24
N ASP A 168 18.86 -12.69 10.43
CA ASP A 168 19.05 -13.75 11.43
C ASP A 168 18.06 -14.89 11.23
N GLU A 169 18.55 -16.02 10.72
CA GLU A 169 17.79 -17.26 10.64
C GLU A 169 17.20 -17.67 12.00
N ALA A 170 17.94 -17.42 13.09
CA ALA A 170 17.47 -17.67 14.45
C ALA A 170 16.19 -16.87 14.82
N ALA A 171 16.06 -15.62 14.33
CA ALA A 171 14.87 -14.80 14.56
C ALA A 171 13.70 -15.12 13.62
N LYS A 172 13.99 -15.70 12.43
CA LYS A 172 12.98 -16.28 11.52
C LYS A 172 12.36 -17.54 12.15
N VAL A 173 13.21 -18.46 12.62
CA VAL A 173 12.81 -19.74 13.22
C VAL A 173 12.03 -19.51 14.52
N LYS A 174 12.41 -18.52 15.35
CA LYS A 174 11.74 -18.27 16.64
C LYS A 174 10.32 -17.69 16.51
N SER A 175 10.01 -16.86 15.51
CA SER A 175 8.66 -16.26 15.39
C SER A 175 7.68 -17.07 14.54
N PHE A 176 8.18 -17.95 13.66
CA PHE A 176 7.33 -18.66 12.70
C PHE A 176 7.41 -20.19 12.80
N LYS A 177 8.34 -20.72 13.59
CA LYS A 177 8.50 -22.12 14.01
C LYS A 177 8.06 -23.14 12.95
N ASP A 178 6.84 -23.67 13.05
CA ASP A 178 6.33 -24.77 12.21
C ASP A 178 5.80 -24.31 10.83
N SER A 179 5.66 -23.00 10.61
CA SER A 179 5.15 -22.43 9.35
C SER A 179 6.25 -22.09 8.34
N VAL A 180 7.52 -22.11 8.76
CA VAL A 180 8.66 -21.66 7.93
C VAL A 180 8.71 -22.37 6.56
N PRO A 181 8.57 -23.69 6.44
CA PRO A 181 8.66 -24.37 5.15
C PRO A 181 7.61 -23.89 4.14
N TYR A 182 6.36 -23.73 4.58
CA TYR A 182 5.27 -23.24 3.72
C TYR A 182 5.46 -21.78 3.32
N ILE A 183 6.06 -20.98 4.21
CA ILE A 183 6.34 -19.58 3.91
C ILE A 183 7.45 -19.48 2.85
N GLU A 184 8.50 -20.28 2.96
CA GLU A 184 9.57 -20.33 1.96
C GLU A 184 9.04 -20.75 0.60
N GLU A 185 8.21 -21.79 0.56
CA GLU A 185 7.52 -22.23 -0.67
C GLU A 185 6.68 -21.11 -1.29
N ALA A 186 5.83 -20.45 -0.48
CA ALA A 186 4.98 -19.36 -0.94
C ALA A 186 5.80 -18.17 -1.47
N LEU A 187 6.92 -17.84 -0.82
CA LEU A 187 7.83 -16.78 -1.26
C LEU A 187 8.52 -17.17 -2.57
N GLN A 188 9.01 -18.40 -2.68
CA GLN A 188 9.66 -18.89 -3.89
C GLN A 188 8.72 -18.81 -5.09
N VAL A 189 7.50 -19.34 -4.95
CA VAL A 189 6.45 -19.27 -5.97
C VAL A 189 6.17 -17.83 -6.38
N TYR A 190 6.01 -16.92 -5.41
CA TYR A 190 5.78 -15.50 -5.69
C TYR A 190 6.93 -14.86 -6.47
N PHE A 191 8.18 -15.07 -6.04
CA PHE A 191 9.35 -14.53 -6.74
C PHE A 191 9.51 -15.10 -8.15
N THR A 192 9.19 -16.38 -8.37
CA THR A 192 9.19 -16.97 -9.72
C THR A 192 8.19 -16.28 -10.65
N GLU A 193 6.99 -15.97 -10.17
CA GLU A 193 6.00 -15.26 -11.00
C GLU A 193 6.42 -13.80 -11.25
N VAL A 194 7.00 -13.12 -10.25
CA VAL A 194 7.61 -11.78 -10.42
C VAL A 194 8.70 -11.81 -11.50
N GLU A 195 9.57 -12.82 -11.48
CA GLU A 195 10.65 -12.98 -12.45
C GLU A 195 10.12 -13.25 -13.86
N LYS A 196 9.09 -14.08 -13.98
CA LYS A 196 8.40 -14.33 -15.25
C LYS A 196 7.78 -13.05 -15.80
N GLN A 197 7.11 -12.26 -14.94
CA GLN A 197 6.57 -10.95 -15.33
C GLN A 197 7.67 -10.00 -15.80
N TRP A 198 8.80 -9.94 -15.09
CA TRP A 198 9.96 -9.13 -15.48
C TRP A 198 10.52 -9.55 -16.86
N LYS A 199 10.69 -10.85 -17.10
CA LYS A 199 11.17 -11.38 -18.38
C LYS A 199 10.23 -11.04 -19.53
N LEU A 200 8.92 -11.24 -19.32
CA LEU A 200 7.89 -10.90 -20.31
C LEU A 200 7.92 -9.40 -20.62
N PHE A 201 8.02 -8.58 -19.58
CA PHE A 201 8.08 -7.13 -19.69
C PHE A 201 9.28 -6.63 -20.51
N ASN A 202 10.48 -7.16 -20.24
CA ASN A 202 11.69 -6.83 -21.01
C ASN A 202 11.58 -7.30 -22.47
N THR A 203 10.95 -8.45 -22.71
CA THR A 203 10.80 -9.02 -24.07
C THR A 203 9.82 -8.21 -24.93
N GLU A 204 8.70 -7.74 -24.35
CA GLU A 204 7.71 -6.95 -25.09
C GLU A 204 8.20 -5.54 -25.44
N LYS A 205 8.98 -4.90 -24.56
CA LYS A 205 9.43 -3.51 -24.76
C LYS A 205 10.72 -3.36 -25.54
N ALA A 206 11.55 -4.40 -25.60
CA ALA A 206 12.62 -4.47 -26.60
C ALA A 206 12.10 -4.32 -28.05
N ARG A 207 10.79 -4.51 -28.28
CA ARG A 207 10.15 -4.40 -29.61
C ARG A 207 9.53 -3.02 -29.91
N SER A 208 9.46 -2.09 -28.97
CA SER A 208 8.87 -0.76 -29.20
C SER A 208 9.92 0.34 -29.02
N PRO A 209 10.75 0.62 -30.04
CA PRO A 209 11.53 1.85 -30.05
C PRO A 209 10.55 3.02 -30.13
N VAL A 210 10.46 3.78 -29.04
CA VAL A 210 9.72 5.03 -29.04
C VAL A 210 10.62 6.05 -29.73
N ASP A 211 10.20 6.59 -30.88
CA ASP A 211 10.89 7.71 -31.53
C ASP A 211 10.95 8.88 -30.54
N LEU A 212 12.16 9.19 -30.08
CA LEU A 212 12.45 10.21 -29.06
C LEU A 212 12.93 11.53 -29.66
N GLU A 213 13.04 11.61 -30.98
CA GLU A 213 13.65 12.76 -31.68
C GLU A 213 12.97 14.10 -31.36
N ASP A 214 11.68 14.09 -31.00
CA ASP A 214 10.89 15.31 -30.71
C ASP A 214 10.69 15.60 -29.21
N VAL A 215 11.17 14.76 -28.28
CA VAL A 215 10.86 14.90 -26.84
C VAL A 215 11.92 15.77 -26.15
N GLN A 216 11.58 17.04 -25.91
CA GLN A 216 12.41 17.96 -25.14
C GLN A 216 12.26 17.76 -23.63
N LEU A 217 13.36 17.85 -22.89
CA LEU A 217 13.31 17.83 -21.43
C LEU A 217 12.77 19.16 -20.90
N PRO A 218 12.10 19.17 -19.72
CA PRO A 218 11.64 20.43 -19.11
C PRO A 218 12.77 21.45 -18.90
N LYS A 219 14.02 21.01 -18.72
CA LYS A 219 15.21 21.89 -18.67
C LYS A 219 15.45 22.69 -19.96
N GLU A 220 15.07 22.16 -21.11
CA GLU A 220 15.24 22.81 -22.42
C GLU A 220 14.14 23.86 -22.67
N VAL A 221 12.96 23.66 -22.06
CA VAL A 221 11.81 24.57 -22.16
C VAL A 221 11.81 25.63 -21.05
N HIS A 222 12.24 25.26 -19.84
CA HIS A 222 12.23 26.14 -18.66
C HIS A 222 13.62 26.69 -18.35
N ARG A 223 13.74 28.03 -18.33
CA ARG A 223 14.98 28.74 -17.99
C ARG A 223 15.55 28.41 -16.60
N PHE A 224 14.70 28.01 -15.64
CA PHE A 224 15.11 27.67 -14.28
C PHE A 224 14.28 26.50 -13.72
N LYS A 225 14.90 25.61 -12.93
CA LYS A 225 14.19 24.53 -12.21
C LYS A 225 13.07 25.06 -11.31
N LEU A 226 13.23 26.28 -10.76
CA LEU A 226 12.23 26.94 -9.93
C LEU A 226 10.92 27.20 -10.70
N THR A 227 10.98 27.62 -11.96
CA THR A 227 9.76 27.93 -12.73
C THR A 227 8.97 26.67 -13.07
N TRP A 228 9.67 25.56 -13.36
CA TRP A 228 9.07 24.24 -13.50
C TRP A 228 8.40 23.75 -12.19
N VAL A 229 9.06 23.93 -11.04
CA VAL A 229 8.47 23.61 -9.72
C VAL A 229 7.24 24.47 -9.44
N LEU A 230 7.31 25.78 -9.69
CA LEU A 230 6.20 26.70 -9.47
C LEU A 230 4.99 26.35 -10.35
N LYS A 231 5.19 26.03 -11.63
CA LYS A 231 4.12 25.57 -12.54
C LYS A 231 3.35 24.37 -11.96
N ARG A 232 4.06 23.45 -11.30
CA ARG A 232 3.48 22.24 -10.66
C ARG A 232 2.75 22.56 -9.36
N LEU A 233 3.26 23.53 -8.60
CA LEU A 233 2.59 24.02 -7.38
C LEU A 233 1.31 24.78 -7.74
N PHE A 234 1.30 25.58 -8.80
CA PHE A 234 0.12 26.34 -9.27
C PHE A 234 -0.89 25.50 -10.08
N ASP A 235 -0.80 24.16 -10.04
CA ASP A 235 -1.84 23.29 -10.56
C ASP A 235 -3.19 23.58 -9.85
N PRO A 236 -4.33 23.60 -10.57
CA PRO A 236 -5.65 23.87 -10.00
C PRO A 236 -5.99 23.03 -8.75
N ARG A 237 -5.37 21.86 -8.59
CA ARG A 237 -5.51 21.00 -7.42
C ARG A 237 -5.00 21.63 -6.11
N PHE A 238 -4.06 22.57 -6.18
CA PHE A 238 -3.48 23.25 -5.01
C PHE A 238 -4.02 24.68 -4.82
N LEU A 239 -4.82 25.19 -5.75
CA LEU A 239 -5.46 26.51 -5.69
C LEU A 239 -6.21 26.77 -4.37
N PRO A 240 -6.94 25.79 -3.78
CA PRO A 240 -7.53 25.94 -2.45
C PRO A 240 -6.50 26.20 -1.34
N LEU A 241 -5.33 25.56 -1.39
CA LEU A 241 -4.27 25.75 -0.39
C LEU A 241 -3.64 27.14 -0.50
N PHE A 242 -3.52 27.69 -1.71
CA PHE A 242 -3.12 29.09 -1.89
C PHE A 242 -4.17 30.05 -1.34
N PHE A 243 -5.47 29.80 -1.57
CA PHE A 243 -6.52 30.62 -0.96
C PHE A 243 -6.50 30.55 0.57
N PHE A 244 -6.27 29.37 1.15
CA PHE A 244 -6.08 29.23 2.60
C PHE A 244 -4.84 29.98 3.10
N TYR A 245 -3.73 29.92 2.38
CA TYR A 245 -2.52 30.69 2.69
C TYR A 245 -2.79 32.20 2.65
N PHE A 246 -3.41 32.71 1.58
CA PHE A 246 -3.74 34.13 1.47
C PHE A 246 -4.74 34.57 2.54
N TYR A 247 -5.75 33.74 2.83
CA TYR A 247 -6.68 33.98 3.92
C TYR A 247 -5.94 34.08 5.27
N ASP A 248 -5.06 33.13 5.57
CA ASP A 248 -4.29 33.10 6.82
C ASP A 248 -3.32 34.30 6.94
N VAL A 249 -2.68 34.71 5.85
CA VAL A 249 -1.84 35.93 5.79
C VAL A 249 -2.69 37.20 5.98
N CYS A 250 -3.89 37.26 5.40
CA CYS A 250 -4.81 38.39 5.58
C CYS A 250 -5.36 38.46 7.01
N THR A 251 -5.72 37.33 7.63
CA THR A 251 -6.24 37.28 9.00
C THR A 251 -5.16 37.46 10.04
N SER A 252 -3.94 36.94 9.80
CA SER A 252 -2.78 37.08 10.70
C SER A 252 -2.35 38.52 10.90
N ARG A 253 -2.72 39.43 9.99
CA ARG A 253 -2.52 40.89 10.13
C ARG A 253 -3.16 41.48 11.39
N HIS A 254 -4.12 40.79 12.01
CA HIS A 254 -4.74 41.19 13.28
C HIS A 254 -4.14 40.53 14.52
N TYR A 255 -3.19 39.60 14.36
CA TYR A 255 -2.52 38.89 15.45
C TYR A 255 -1.14 39.51 15.75
N ASP A 256 -0.52 39.07 16.87
CA ASP A 256 0.80 39.51 17.32
C ASP A 256 1.91 39.30 16.28
N LEU A 257 2.98 40.10 16.38
CA LEU A 257 4.12 40.12 15.45
C LEU A 257 4.70 38.71 15.21
N ILE A 258 4.78 37.89 16.26
CA ILE A 258 5.27 36.52 16.22
C ILE A 258 4.38 35.62 15.34
N SER A 259 3.06 35.73 15.45
CA SER A 259 2.11 34.97 14.63
C SER A 259 2.16 35.35 13.15
N ARG A 260 2.42 36.63 12.86
CA ARG A 260 2.57 37.15 11.48
C ARG A 260 3.79 36.58 10.77
N PHE A 261 4.87 36.31 11.48
CA PHE A 261 6.07 35.70 10.89
C PHE A 261 6.00 34.17 10.88
N LEU A 262 5.44 33.53 11.90
CA LEU A 262 5.37 32.07 12.00
C LEU A 262 4.39 31.43 11.01
N SER A 263 3.20 32.01 10.81
CA SER A 263 2.19 31.47 9.89
C SER A 263 2.74 31.25 8.46
N PRO A 264 3.36 32.25 7.79
CA PRO A 264 3.86 32.04 6.43
C PRO A 264 5.04 31.08 6.36
N VAL A 265 5.88 31.03 7.42
CA VAL A 265 6.95 30.03 7.53
C VAL A 265 6.37 28.62 7.66
N VAL A 266 5.37 28.41 8.50
CA VAL A 266 4.69 27.10 8.64
C VAL A 266 4.03 26.69 7.33
N TRP A 267 3.35 27.60 6.63
CA TRP A 267 2.75 27.31 5.33
C TRP A 267 3.78 27.00 4.24
N SER A 268 4.90 27.73 4.18
CA SER A 268 5.98 27.39 3.25
C SER A 268 6.57 26.00 3.53
N LEU A 269 6.71 25.63 4.81
CA LEU A 269 7.10 24.27 5.21
C LEU A 269 6.06 23.23 4.80
N ILE A 270 4.75 23.53 4.92
CA ILE A 270 3.65 22.66 4.47
C ILE A 270 3.69 22.49 2.94
N LEU A 271 3.91 23.56 2.17
CA LEU A 271 4.02 23.49 0.71
C LEU A 271 5.24 22.68 0.27
N VAL A 272 6.40 22.87 0.92
CA VAL A 272 7.60 22.04 0.69
C VAL A 272 7.34 20.59 1.07
N TRP A 273 6.63 20.34 2.18
CA TRP A 273 6.25 19.00 2.60
C TRP A 273 5.30 18.33 1.59
N LEU A 274 4.28 19.04 1.11
CA LEU A 274 3.35 18.58 0.07
C LEU A 274 4.07 18.29 -1.24
N PHE A 275 5.01 19.14 -1.65
CA PHE A 275 5.86 18.91 -2.83
C PHE A 275 6.70 17.64 -2.68
N ARG A 276 7.32 17.45 -1.51
CA ARG A 276 8.04 16.20 -1.20
C ARG A 276 7.10 15.00 -1.24
N ASN A 277 5.86 15.17 -0.79
CA ASN A 277 4.83 14.12 -0.80
C ASN A 277 4.33 13.79 -2.22
N MET A 278 4.32 14.76 -3.14
CA MET A 278 4.03 14.51 -4.56
C MET A 278 5.06 13.59 -5.21
N ARG A 279 6.33 13.64 -4.80
CA ARG A 279 7.33 12.63 -5.25
C ARG A 279 7.16 11.30 -4.52
N ASN A 280 6.72 11.31 -3.26
CA ASN A 280 6.32 10.08 -2.56
C ASN A 280 5.11 9.38 -3.23
N TYR A 281 4.32 10.09 -4.04
CA TYR A 281 3.28 9.46 -4.88
C TYR A 281 3.87 8.38 -5.80
N PHE A 282 5.09 8.57 -6.31
CA PHE A 282 5.75 7.54 -7.11
C PHE A 282 6.06 6.28 -6.28
N LEU A 283 6.38 6.40 -4.99
CA LEU A 283 6.50 5.23 -4.12
C LEU A 283 5.17 4.48 -3.96
N SER A 284 4.03 5.15 -4.12
CA SER A 284 2.70 4.54 -4.16
C SER A 284 2.25 4.06 -5.55
N MET A 285 3.03 4.30 -6.61
CA MET A 285 2.70 3.78 -7.95
C MET A 285 2.76 2.25 -7.99
N LYS A 286 1.98 1.69 -8.93
CA LYS A 286 1.98 0.27 -9.25
C LYS A 286 3.40 -0.22 -9.58
N ILE A 287 3.67 -1.47 -9.23
CA ILE A 287 4.96 -2.12 -9.46
C ILE A 287 5.35 -2.10 -10.94
N GLU A 288 4.38 -2.25 -11.85
CA GLU A 288 4.58 -2.18 -13.30
C GLU A 288 5.31 -0.89 -13.75
N HIS A 289 4.99 0.26 -13.17
CA HIS A 289 5.65 1.53 -13.53
C HIS A 289 7.06 1.63 -12.94
N LYS A 290 7.29 1.02 -11.78
CA LYS A 290 8.62 0.92 -11.17
C LYS A 290 9.50 -0.06 -11.94
N MET A 291 8.93 -1.18 -12.39
CA MET A 291 9.59 -2.12 -13.31
C MET A 291 9.95 -1.44 -14.62
N GLN A 292 9.05 -0.61 -15.18
CA GLN A 292 9.39 0.20 -16.36
C GLN A 292 10.61 1.07 -16.12
N PHE A 293 10.63 1.78 -15.00
CA PHE A 293 11.74 2.67 -14.67
C PHE A 293 13.06 1.91 -14.60
N LEU A 294 13.09 0.79 -13.88
CA LEU A 294 14.29 -0.05 -13.75
C LEU A 294 14.71 -0.67 -15.07
N SER A 295 13.76 -1.18 -15.87
CA SER A 295 14.03 -1.73 -17.19
C SER A 295 14.61 -0.68 -18.15
N THR A 296 14.09 0.55 -18.10
CA THR A 296 14.61 1.67 -18.90
C THR A 296 16.04 2.00 -18.50
N ILE A 297 16.36 1.97 -17.20
CA ILE A 297 17.74 2.19 -16.71
C ILE A 297 18.67 1.06 -17.17
N ILE A 298 18.24 -0.19 -17.11
CA ILE A 298 19.09 -1.36 -17.45
C ILE A 298 19.37 -1.43 -18.96
N ASN A 299 18.38 -1.13 -19.80
CA ASN A 299 18.48 -1.27 -21.25
C ASN A 299 19.08 -0.04 -21.96
N GLU A 300 19.24 1.09 -21.27
CA GLU A 300 19.81 2.29 -21.86
C GLU A 300 21.32 2.12 -22.10
N GLN A 301 21.79 2.37 -23.32
CA GLN A 301 23.18 2.10 -23.71
C GLN A 301 24.10 3.29 -23.45
N GLU A 302 23.54 4.50 -23.45
CA GLU A 302 24.33 5.70 -23.18
C GLU A 302 24.71 5.78 -21.70
N GLY A 303 26.01 5.99 -21.44
CA GLY A 303 26.56 6.22 -20.11
C GLY A 303 26.46 7.68 -19.65
N GLY A 304 26.82 7.92 -18.39
CA GLY A 304 26.93 9.26 -17.81
C GLY A 304 25.67 10.12 -17.89
N ALA A 305 25.86 11.44 -18.04
CA ALA A 305 24.80 12.44 -18.01
C ALA A 305 23.81 12.34 -19.18
N ASN A 306 24.27 11.87 -20.35
CA ASN A 306 23.43 11.73 -21.54
C ASN A 306 22.45 10.56 -21.39
N GLY A 307 22.92 9.41 -20.88
CA GLY A 307 22.05 8.29 -20.57
C GLY A 307 20.93 8.63 -19.60
N TRP A 308 21.24 9.40 -18.55
CA TRP A 308 20.20 9.84 -17.61
C TRP A 308 19.19 10.81 -18.23
N ASN A 309 19.59 11.65 -19.18
CA ASN A 309 18.67 12.51 -19.90
C ASN A 309 17.72 11.68 -20.78
N GLU A 310 18.22 10.66 -21.48
CA GLU A 310 17.39 9.78 -22.31
C GLU A 310 16.43 8.94 -21.47
N ILE A 311 16.88 8.42 -20.32
CA ILE A 311 16.00 7.74 -19.35
C ILE A 311 14.89 8.68 -18.88
N ALA A 312 15.23 9.93 -18.55
CA ALA A 312 14.25 10.93 -18.10
C ALA A 312 13.20 11.21 -19.18
N LYS A 313 13.59 11.38 -20.45
CA LYS A 313 12.68 11.57 -21.58
C LYS A 313 11.75 10.38 -21.77
N LYS A 314 12.32 9.16 -21.87
CA LYS A 314 11.57 7.90 -22.02
C LYS A 314 10.51 7.74 -20.92
N MET A 315 10.88 8.07 -19.68
CA MET A 315 10.00 7.92 -18.53
C MET A 315 8.93 8.99 -18.42
N ASN A 316 9.25 10.24 -18.75
CA ASN A 316 8.27 11.31 -18.80
C ASN A 316 7.13 10.99 -19.77
N ARG A 317 7.49 10.56 -20.99
CA ARG A 317 6.52 10.16 -22.01
C ARG A 317 5.72 8.93 -21.58
N TYR A 318 6.39 7.89 -21.08
CA TYR A 318 5.70 6.69 -20.58
C TYR A 318 4.65 7.01 -19.50
N LEU A 319 5.02 7.83 -18.51
CA LEU A 319 4.11 8.18 -17.41
C LEU A 319 2.92 9.01 -17.90
N PHE A 320 3.13 9.87 -18.90
CA PHE A 320 2.07 10.63 -19.53
C PHE A 320 1.12 9.76 -20.37
N GLU A 321 1.66 8.93 -21.28
CA GLU A 321 0.88 8.04 -22.14
C GLU A 321 0.04 7.04 -21.34
N LYS A 322 0.60 6.52 -20.24
CA LYS A 322 -0.12 5.63 -19.32
C LYS A 322 -1.07 6.37 -18.37
N LYS A 323 -1.20 7.70 -18.50
CA LYS A 323 -2.03 8.57 -17.64
C LYS A 323 -1.73 8.41 -16.14
N VAL A 324 -0.51 7.99 -15.82
CA VAL A 324 0.00 7.88 -14.45
C VAL A 324 0.38 9.26 -13.94
N TRP A 325 0.85 10.11 -14.85
CA TRP A 325 1.18 11.50 -14.60
C TRP A 325 0.41 12.42 -15.56
N THR A 326 0.12 13.64 -15.12
CA THR A 326 -0.77 14.58 -15.83
C THR A 326 -0.11 15.30 -17.00
N ASN A 327 1.23 15.32 -17.07
CA ASN A 327 1.99 15.98 -18.13
C ASN A 327 3.27 15.21 -18.48
N GLU A 328 3.98 15.63 -19.52
CA GLU A 328 5.26 15.04 -19.93
C GLU A 328 6.46 15.59 -19.14
N GLU A 329 6.23 16.15 -17.95
CA GLU A 329 7.24 16.88 -17.19
C GLU A 329 7.43 16.28 -15.80
N PHE A 330 7.57 14.95 -15.71
CA PHE A 330 7.73 14.28 -14.41
C PHE A 330 9.12 14.53 -13.81
N PHE A 331 10.17 14.27 -14.59
CA PHE A 331 11.58 14.58 -14.35
C PHE A 331 11.97 15.87 -15.05
N PHE A 332 12.74 16.72 -14.36
CA PHE A 332 13.23 17.97 -14.93
C PHE A 332 14.38 17.77 -15.92
N ASP A 333 15.35 16.91 -15.56
CA ASP A 333 16.53 16.54 -16.33
C ASP A 333 17.08 15.19 -15.87
N GLY A 334 18.16 14.71 -16.50
CA GLY A 334 18.84 13.48 -16.13
C GLY A 334 19.39 13.49 -14.70
N ILE A 335 19.90 14.64 -14.22
CA ILE A 335 20.39 14.77 -12.83
C ILE A 335 19.24 14.57 -11.84
N ASP A 336 18.05 15.13 -12.11
CA ASP A 336 16.86 14.92 -11.29
C ASP A 336 16.38 13.46 -11.32
N CYS A 337 16.53 12.78 -12.47
CA CYS A 337 16.22 11.36 -12.64
C CYS A 337 17.20 10.45 -11.87
N GLU A 338 18.49 10.73 -11.95
CA GLU A 338 19.54 10.01 -11.19
C GLU A 338 19.33 10.18 -9.69
N TRP A 339 19.15 11.43 -9.23
CA TRP A 339 18.87 11.71 -7.83
C TRP A 339 17.63 10.96 -7.35
N PHE A 340 16.61 10.88 -8.21
CA PHE A 340 15.38 10.17 -7.91
C PHE A 340 15.62 8.66 -7.71
N PHE A 341 16.37 8.02 -8.61
CA PHE A 341 16.76 6.62 -8.48
C PHE A 341 17.54 6.38 -7.17
N SER A 342 18.56 7.22 -6.90
CA SER A 342 19.38 7.13 -5.70
C SER A 342 18.56 7.30 -4.41
N HIS A 343 17.63 8.27 -4.38
CA HIS A 343 16.86 8.57 -3.18
C HIS A 343 15.73 7.57 -2.89
N PHE A 344 15.06 7.07 -3.94
CA PHE A 344 13.83 6.27 -3.80
C PHE A 344 14.01 4.77 -4.05
N PHE A 345 15.13 4.35 -4.62
CA PHE A 345 15.42 2.92 -4.79
C PHE A 345 16.66 2.54 -3.99
N TYR A 346 17.79 3.19 -4.24
CA TYR A 346 19.06 2.82 -3.61
C TYR A 346 19.08 3.05 -2.10
N ARG A 347 18.65 4.23 -1.63
CA ARG A 347 18.59 4.52 -0.19
C ARG A 347 17.63 3.58 0.55
N LEU A 348 16.53 3.17 -0.09
CA LEU A 348 15.59 2.21 0.48
C LEU A 348 16.20 0.80 0.58
N LEU A 349 16.91 0.36 -0.46
CA LEU A 349 17.67 -0.89 -0.47
C LEU A 349 18.76 -0.92 0.62
N SER A 350 19.53 0.18 0.76
CA SER A 350 20.62 0.30 1.73
C SER A 350 20.12 0.41 3.18
N SER A 351 19.12 1.26 3.43
CA SER A 351 18.62 1.50 4.78
C SER A 351 17.80 0.35 5.34
N LYS A 352 17.21 -0.49 4.49
CA LYS A 352 16.32 -1.61 4.89
C LYS A 352 15.22 -1.19 5.87
N LYS A 353 14.86 0.09 5.87
CA LYS A 353 13.85 0.67 6.75
C LYS A 353 12.72 1.22 5.88
N PRO A 354 11.47 0.86 6.15
CA PRO A 354 10.36 1.43 5.42
C PRO A 354 10.34 2.93 5.66
N MET A 355 10.18 3.71 4.59
CA MET A 355 9.85 5.13 4.73
C MET A 355 8.43 5.22 5.28
N ARG A 356 8.11 6.25 6.07
CA ARG A 356 6.87 6.39 6.87
C ARG A 356 5.54 6.17 6.10
N PHE A 357 5.59 6.10 4.76
CA PHE A 357 4.44 5.93 3.84
C PHE A 357 4.71 5.00 2.63
N ALA A 358 5.80 4.23 2.61
CA ALA A 358 6.16 3.43 1.43
C ALA A 358 6.53 1.99 1.79
N SER A 359 5.97 1.03 1.04
CA SER A 359 6.42 -0.36 1.06
C SER A 359 7.86 -0.45 0.55
N LEU A 360 8.61 -1.43 1.05
CA LEU A 360 10.02 -1.61 0.67
C LEU A 360 10.22 -2.16 -0.75
N ASN A 361 9.12 -2.50 -1.46
CA ASN A 361 9.08 -3.10 -2.80
C ASN A 361 10.19 -4.15 -2.98
N ILE A 362 10.25 -5.09 -2.03
CA ILE A 362 11.34 -6.06 -1.91
C ILE A 362 11.46 -6.94 -3.15
N GLU A 363 10.34 -7.21 -3.80
CA GLU A 363 10.26 -7.88 -5.09
C GLU A 363 11.11 -7.22 -6.18
N LEU A 364 11.42 -5.92 -6.07
CA LEU A 364 12.24 -5.19 -7.04
C LEU A 364 13.73 -5.14 -6.69
N TRP A 365 14.15 -5.63 -5.51
CA TRP A 365 15.54 -5.52 -5.06
C TRP A 365 16.57 -6.14 -6.02
N PRO A 366 16.34 -7.31 -6.65
CA PRO A 366 17.27 -7.85 -7.63
C PRO A 366 17.47 -6.88 -8.81
N TYR A 367 16.39 -6.31 -9.34
CA TYR A 367 16.43 -5.40 -10.48
C TYR A 367 16.98 -4.02 -10.12
N ILE A 368 16.80 -3.56 -8.88
CA ILE A 368 17.45 -2.34 -8.39
C ILE A 368 18.97 -2.51 -8.37
N LYS A 369 19.46 -3.68 -7.94
CA LYS A 369 20.90 -3.99 -7.96
C LYS A 369 21.43 -4.10 -9.39
N GLU A 370 20.67 -4.73 -10.29
CA GLU A 370 21.02 -4.81 -11.71
C GLU A 370 21.08 -3.43 -12.36
N ALA A 371 20.08 -2.58 -12.13
CA ALA A 371 20.07 -1.19 -12.59
C ALA A 371 21.24 -0.38 -12.02
N GLN A 372 21.61 -0.63 -10.76
CA GLN A 372 22.79 -0.01 -10.17
C GLN A 372 24.08 -0.46 -10.88
N LEU A 373 24.26 -1.77 -11.10
CA LEU A 373 25.44 -2.31 -11.78
C LEU A 373 25.57 -1.80 -13.22
N SER A 374 24.45 -1.65 -13.93
CA SER A 374 24.44 -1.07 -15.29
C SER A 374 24.86 0.40 -15.34
N ARG A 375 24.84 1.11 -14.20
CA ARG A 375 25.10 2.56 -14.10
C ARG A 375 26.35 2.90 -13.29
N SER A 376 26.85 1.99 -12.47
CA SER A 376 28.17 2.11 -11.89
C SER A 376 29.19 1.88 -12.99
N GLU A 377 29.72 2.96 -13.55
CA GLU A 377 31.07 2.93 -14.10
C GLU A 377 31.99 2.55 -12.92
N GLU A 378 32.33 1.27 -12.77
CA GLU A 378 33.55 0.96 -12.03
C GLU A 378 34.71 1.51 -12.87
N PRO A 379 35.57 2.37 -12.33
CA PRO A 379 36.91 2.45 -12.87
C PRO A 379 37.54 1.08 -12.62
N LEU A 380 37.76 0.32 -13.68
CA LEU A 380 38.71 -0.78 -13.67
C LEU A 380 40.07 -0.22 -13.20
N VAL A 381 40.41 -0.44 -11.93
CA VAL A 381 41.79 -0.44 -11.43
C VAL A 381 41.96 -1.56 -10.44
#